data_AF-Q8DWF1-F1
#
_entry.id   AF-Q8DWF1-F1
#
_cell.length_a   1.000
_cell.length_b   1.000
_cell.length_c   1.000
_cell.angle_alpha   90.00
_cell.angle_beta   90.00
_cell.angle_gamma   90.00
#
_symmetry.space_group_name_H-M   'P 1'
#
loop_
_entity.id
_entity.type
_entity.pdbx_description
1 polymer ?
#
loop_
_entity_poly.entity_id
_entity_poly.type
_entity_poly.pdbx_seq_one_letter_code
_entity_poly.pdbx_strand_id
1 'polypeptide(L)' 'MTILDLCCGTGRHVKKLNDEDYMVDGVDINPEAVNTAQKSIINNK' A
#
# COMPACT_ATOMS: atom_id res chain seq x y z
N MET A 1 -1.45 -15.93 0.02
CA MET A 1 -0.27 -15.60 -0.82
C MET A 1 0.05 -14.15 -0.54
N THR A 2 1.31 -13.85 -0.21
CA THR A 2 1.72 -12.50 0.17
C THR A 2 2.34 -11.81 -1.05
N ILE A 3 1.91 -10.58 -1.34
CA ILE A 3 2.40 -9.77 -2.46
C ILE A 3 3.29 -8.65 -1.92
N LEU A 4 4.39 -8.38 -2.60
CA LEU A 4 5.25 -7.22 -2.33
C LEU A 4 5.12 -6.22 -3.48
N ASP A 5 4.58 -5.03 -3.19
CA ASP A 5 4.48 -3.91 -4.11
C ASP A 5 5.75 -3.04 -4.00
N LEU A 6 6.65 -3.20 -4.97
CA LEU A 6 7.91 -2.45 -5.04
C LEU A 6 7.68 -1.08 -5.68
N CYS A 7 8.27 -0.04 -5.08
CA CYS A 7 8.02 1.36 -5.45
C CYS A 7 6.53 1.69 -5.32
N CYS A 8 5.94 1.32 -4.17
CA CYS A 8 4.48 1.39 -3.96
C CYS A 8 3.92 2.83 -4.00
N GLY A 9 4.78 3.85 -3.94
CA GLY A 9 4.41 5.25 -3.98
C GLY A 9 3.37 5.58 -2.90
N THR A 10 2.25 6.15 -3.31
CA THR A 10 1.13 6.50 -2.42
C THR A 10 0.14 5.33 -2.19
N GLY A 11 0.50 4.10 -2.54
CA GLY A 11 -0.22 2.89 -2.15
C GLY A 11 -1.41 2.49 -3.03
N ARG A 12 -1.44 2.90 -4.31
CA ARG A 12 -2.57 2.61 -5.22
C ARG A 12 -2.80 1.10 -5.39
N HIS A 13 -1.76 0.33 -5.68
CA HIS A 13 -1.90 -1.11 -5.89
C HIS A 13 -2.14 -1.83 -4.56
N VAL A 14 -1.42 -1.44 -3.50
CA VAL A 14 -1.64 -1.95 -2.14
C VAL A 14 -3.12 -1.85 -1.75
N LYS A 15 -3.76 -0.69 -1.96
CA LYS A 15 -5.19 -0.51 -1.66
C LYS A 15 -6.05 -1.48 -2.47
N LYS A 16 -5.90 -1.49 -3.79
CA LYS A 16 -6.73 -2.31 -4.68
C LYS A 16 -6.60 -3.80 -4.38
N LEU A 17 -5.40 -4.28 -4.07
CA LEU A 17 -5.15 -5.68 -3.76
C LEU A 17 -5.66 -6.05 -2.36
N ASN A 18 -5.55 -5.16 -1.37
CA ASN A 18 -6.20 -5.36 -0.07
C ASN A 18 -7.72 -5.46 -0.22
N ASP A 19 -8.34 -4.62 -1.06
CA ASP A 19 -9.79 -4.67 -1.34
C ASP A 19 -10.22 -6.00 -2.01
N GLU A 20 -9.26 -6.77 -2.55
CA GLU A 20 -9.43 -8.10 -3.14
C GLU A 20 -8.95 -9.23 -2.20
N ASP A 21 -8.82 -8.95 -0.90
CA ASP A 21 -8.40 -9.89 0.16
C ASP A 21 -6.97 -10.46 0.01
N TYR A 22 -6.12 -9.82 -0.79
CA TYR A 22 -4.69 -10.14 -0.80
C TYR A 22 -3.96 -9.49 0.36
N MET A 23 -3.06 -10.25 0.99
CA MET A 23 -2.12 -9.69 1.96
C MET A 23 -0.96 -9.03 1.20
N VAL A 24 -0.85 -7.70 1.28
CA VAL A 24 0.13 -6.92 0.51
C VAL A 24 1.00 -6.05 1.40
N ASP A 25 2.31 -6.18 1.24
CA ASP A 25 3.31 -5.26 1.79
C ASP A 25 3.76 -4.29 0.69
N GLY A 26 3.89 -3.01 1.01
CA GLY A 26 4.36 -1.98 0.08
C GLY A 26 5.67 -1.35 0.55
N VAL A 27 6.64 -1.20 -0.35
CA VAL A 27 7.93 -0.56 -0.07
C VAL A 27 8.19 0.55 -1.09
N ASP A 28 8.58 1.72 -0.59
CA ASP A 28 9.06 2.83 -1.40
C ASP A 28 10.25 3.50 -0.69
N ILE A 29 11.19 4.05 -1.46
CA ILE A 29 12.35 4.76 -0.91
C ILE A 29 11.96 6.15 -0.40
N ASN A 30 10.89 6.75 -0.93
CA ASN A 30 10.39 8.03 -0.51
C ASN A 30 9.51 7.87 0.75
N PRO A 31 9.97 8.28 1.94
CA PRO A 31 9.20 8.12 3.18
C PRO A 31 7.90 8.92 3.16
N GLU A 32 7.83 10.05 2.46
CA GLU A 32 6.59 10.83 2.34
C GLU A 32 5.52 10.10 1.54
N ALA A 33 5.93 9.35 0.52
CA ALA A 33 5.03 8.52 -0.28
C ALA A 33 4.45 7.40 0.59
N VAL A 34 5.30 6.69 1.35
CA VAL A 34 4.88 5.65 2.30
C VAL A 34 3.93 6.20 3.36
N ASN A 35 4.24 7.36 3.95
CA ASN A 35 3.37 8.03 4.93
C ASN A 35 1.99 8.36 4.34
N THR A 36 1.95 8.78 3.08
CA THR A 36 0.69 9.04 2.35
C THR A 36 -0.08 7.75 2.10
N ALA A 37 0.61 6.68 1.68
CA ALA A 37 0.03 5.36 1.48
C ALA A 37 -0.64 4.83 2.76
N GLN A 38 0.05 4.90 3.90
CA GLN A 38 -0.47 4.45 5.19
C GLN A 38 -1.75 5.19 5.60
N LYS A 39 -1.79 6.52 5.44
CA LYS A 39 -2.99 7.32 5.72
C LYS A 39 -4.17 6.92 4.83
N SER A 40 -3.89 6.64 3.55
CA SER A 40 -4.93 6.25 2.59
C SER A 40 -5.59 4.90 2.94
N ILE A 41 -4.83 3.98 3.57
CA ILE A 41 -5.30 2.64 3.94
C ILE A 41 -6.12 2.69 5.24
N ILE A 42 -5.74 3.52 6.21
CA ILE A 42 -6.43 3.64 7.52
C ILE A 42 -7.84 4.25 7.37
N ASN A 43 -8.03 5.18 6.44
CA ASN A 43 -9.29 5.91 6.29
C ASN A 43 -10.40 5.14 5.55
N ASN A 44 -10.18 3.90 5.10
CA ASN A 44 -11.21 3.07 4.45
C ASN A 44 -11.76 1.96 5.36
N LYS A 45 -11.54 2.03 6.68
CA LYS A 45 -12.19 1.13 7.65
C LYS A 45 -13.43 1.74 8.27
#